data_AF-A0A2A4FZ34-F1
#
_entry.id   AF-A0A2A4FZ34-F1
#
_cell.length_a   1.000
_cell.length_b   1.000
_cell.length_c   1.000
_cell.angle_alpha   90.00
_cell.angle_beta   90.00
_cell.angle_gamma   90.00
#
_symmetry.space_group_name_H-M   'P 1'
#
loop_
_entity.id
_entity.type
_entity.pdbx_description
1 polymer ?
#
loop_
_entity_poly.entity_id
_entity_poly.type
_entity_poly.pdbx_seq_one_letter_code
_entity_poly.pdbx_strand_id
1 'polypeptide(L)' 'MFKDNTPLDHLASDLAADAGQAWKDMADFPGYKRTIWRDTAKLHVRRHIPDARVECLPSGWDGKEGVCFIRKR' A
#
# COMPACT_ATOMS: atom_id res chain seq x y z
N MET A 1 11.58 -1.53 -11.51
CA MET A 1 12.56 -0.76 -10.70
C MET A 1 11.78 0.32 -9.96
N PHE A 2 11.60 0.21 -8.63
CA PHE A 2 10.81 1.19 -7.86
C PHE A 2 11.49 2.56 -7.89
N LYS A 3 10.75 3.61 -8.26
CA LYS A 3 11.20 4.99 -8.07
C LYS A 3 11.16 5.28 -6.57
N ASP A 4 12.15 6.00 -6.04
CA ASP A 4 12.09 6.46 -4.65
C ASP A 4 10.80 7.27 -4.44
N ASN A 5 10.04 6.90 -3.40
CA ASN A 5 8.67 7.36 -3.11
C ASN A 5 7.55 6.76 -3.98
N THR A 6 7.65 5.49 -4.38
CA THR A 6 6.50 4.82 -5.00
C THR A 6 5.36 4.71 -3.97
N PRO A 7 4.13 5.18 -4.26
CA PRO A 7 3.01 5.02 -3.35
C PRO A 7 2.71 3.54 -3.11
N LEU A 8 2.49 3.17 -1.85
CA LEU A 8 2.13 1.80 -1.47
C LEU A 8 0.84 1.34 -2.18
N ASP A 9 -0.08 2.28 -2.43
CA ASP A 9 -1.35 2.02 -3.12
C ASP A 9 -1.16 1.53 -4.56
N HIS A 10 -0.06 1.88 -5.22
CA HIS A 10 0.23 1.34 -6.55
C HIS A 10 0.53 -0.16 -6.45
N LEU A 11 1.42 -0.54 -5.54
CA LEU A 11 1.73 -1.96 -5.30
C LEU A 11 0.51 -2.73 -4.80
N ALA A 12 -0.28 -2.14 -3.90
CA ALA A 12 -1.51 -2.74 -3.40
C ALA A 12 -2.55 -2.94 -4.52
N SER A 13 -2.68 -1.97 -5.43
CA SER A 13 -3.55 -2.06 -6.60
C SER A 13 -3.07 -3.13 -7.58
N ASP A 14 -1.76 -3.24 -7.82
CA ASP A 14 -1.20 -4.28 -8.70
C ASP A 14 -1.46 -5.68 -8.13
N LEU A 15 -1.20 -5.88 -6.84
CA LEU A 15 -1.47 -7.13 -6.14
C LEU A 15 -2.97 -7.49 -6.13
N ALA A 16 -3.84 -6.49 -5.99
CA ALA A 16 -5.28 -6.69 -6.07
C ALA A 16 -5.73 -7.08 -7.48
N ALA A 17 -5.15 -6.46 -8.51
CA ALA A 17 -5.43 -6.77 -9.91
C ALA A 17 -4.99 -8.19 -10.27
N ASP A 18 -3.82 -8.64 -9.79
CA ASP A 18 -3.35 -10.02 -9.93
C ASP A 18 -4.31 -11.05 -9.30
N ALA A 19 -5.01 -10.65 -8.24
CA ALA A 19 -6.06 -11.44 -7.61
C ALA A 19 -7.46 -11.26 -8.23
N GLY A 20 -7.57 -10.57 -9.36
CA GLY A 20 -8.82 -10.34 -10.09
C GLY A 20 -9.76 -9.33 -9.43
N GLN A 21 -9.27 -8.48 -8.52
CA GLN A 21 -10.09 -7.48 -7.84
C GLN A 21 -9.81 -6.06 -8.35
N ALA A 22 -10.87 -5.34 -8.73
CA ALA A 22 -10.76 -3.96 -9.20
C ALA A 22 -10.61 -2.98 -8.02
N TRP A 23 -9.48 -2.30 -7.94
CA TRP A 23 -9.16 -1.33 -6.88
C TRP A 23 -10.21 -0.21 -6.74
N LYS A 24 -10.75 0.27 -7.86
CA LYS A 24 -11.77 1.33 -7.92
C LYS A 24 -13.08 0.96 -7.20
N ASP A 25 -13.41 -0.33 -7.13
CA ASP A 25 -14.66 -0.83 -6.56
C ASP A 25 -14.50 -1.19 -5.07
N MET A 26 -13.30 -0.98 -4.51
CA MET A 26 -13.01 -1.25 -3.10
C MET A 26 -13.20 0.00 -2.24
N ALA A 27 -13.88 -0.17 -1.11
CA ALA A 27 -14.00 0.88 -0.09
C ALA A 27 -12.64 1.19 0.55
N ASP A 28 -12.38 2.49 0.72
CA ASP A 28 -11.20 3.04 1.38
C ASP A 28 -11.52 3.46 2.81
N PHE A 29 -11.67 2.48 3.69
CA PHE A 29 -11.95 2.68 5.10
C PHE A 29 -11.20 1.63 5.95
N PRO A 30 -10.84 1.92 7.21
CA PRO A 30 -10.20 0.95 8.08
C PRO A 30 -10.98 -0.37 8.18
N GLY A 31 -10.29 -1.50 7.95
CA GLY A 31 -10.88 -2.84 7.99
C GLY A 31 -11.55 -3.30 6.69
N TYR A 32 -11.53 -2.49 5.63
CA TYR A 32 -12.10 -2.83 4.33
C TYR A 32 -11.04 -3.33 3.34
N LYS A 33 -11.49 -3.72 2.13
CA LYS A 33 -10.64 -4.37 1.13
C LYS A 33 -9.36 -3.60 0.81
N ARG A 34 -9.38 -2.27 0.68
CA ARG A 34 -8.16 -1.50 0.40
C ARG A 34 -7.13 -1.59 1.53
N THR A 35 -7.56 -1.54 2.80
CA THR A 35 -6.65 -1.68 3.94
C THR A 35 -6.02 -3.07 3.98
N ILE A 36 -6.78 -4.14 3.68
CA ILE A 36 -6.25 -5.51 3.57
C ILE A 36 -5.17 -5.61 2.48
N TRP A 37 -5.40 -4.99 1.32
CA TRP A 37 -4.43 -4.99 0.23
C TRP A 37 -3.21 -4.11 0.51
N ARG A 38 -3.36 -2.98 1.20
CA ARG A 38 -2.23 -2.18 1.70
C ARG A 38 -1.37 -2.99 2.67
N ASP A 39 -1.97 -3.75 3.58
CA ASP A 39 -1.22 -4.62 4.49
C ASP A 39 -0.52 -5.78 3.76
N THR A 40 -1.18 -6.33 2.74
CA THR A 40 -0.58 -7.33 1.85
C THR A 40 0.63 -6.75 1.11
N ALA A 41 0.53 -5.51 0.62
CA ALA A 41 1.64 -4.80 -0.01
C ALA A 41 2.80 -4.55 0.97
N LYS A 42 2.52 -4.15 2.22
CA LYS A 42 3.54 -3.99 3.27
C LYS A 42 4.30 -5.30 3.50
N LEU A 43 3.58 -6.42 3.61
CA LEU A 43 4.16 -7.74 3.77
C LEU A 43 4.97 -8.17 2.54
N HIS A 44 4.50 -7.86 1.33
CA HIS A 44 5.21 -8.13 0.09
C HIS A 44 6.56 -7.40 0.04
N VAL A 45 6.57 -6.10 0.34
CA VAL A 45 7.81 -5.30 0.41
C VAL A 45 8.77 -5.92 1.41
N ARG A 46 8.30 -6.23 2.63
CA ARG A 46 9.15 -6.81 3.68
C ARG A 46 9.76 -8.16 3.30
N ARG A 47 9.06 -8.97 2.49
CA ARG A 47 9.50 -10.33 2.11
C ARG A 47 10.40 -10.34 0.88
N HIS A 48 10.12 -9.49 -0.11
CA HIS A 48 10.76 -9.57 -1.42
C HIS A 48 11.73 -8.43 -1.69
N ILE A 49 11.72 -7.36 -0.89
CA ILE A 49 12.56 -6.19 -1.10
C ILE A 49 13.24 -5.84 0.24
N PRO A 50 14.28 -6.59 0.64
CA PRO A 50 14.93 -6.43 1.95
C PRO A 50 15.53 -5.03 2.17
N ASP A 51 15.91 -4.35 1.09
CA ASP A 51 16.47 -2.99 1.13
C ASP A 51 15.40 -1.89 1.08
N ALA A 52 14.11 -2.23 1.13
CA ALA A 52 13.03 -1.25 1.12
C ALA A 52 12.25 -1.23 2.45
N ARG A 53 11.81 -0.04 2.83
CA ARG A 53 10.92 0.21 3.97
C ARG A 53 9.67 0.95 3.52
N VAL A 54 8.57 0.71 4.24
CA VAL A 54 7.33 1.46 4.06
C VAL A 54 7.29 2.57 5.10
N GLU A 55 7.17 3.81 4.66
CA GLU A 55 6.97 4.98 5.51
C GLU A 55 5.57 5.55 5.26
N CYS A 56 4.78 5.72 6.32
CA CYS A 56 3.45 6.30 6.23
C CYS A 56 3.47 7.71 6.80
N LEU A 57 2.82 8.63 6.10
CA LEU A 57 2.53 9.95 6.65
C LEU A 57 1.51 9.83 7.79
N PRO A 58 1.47 10.81 8.70
CA PRO A 58 0.44 10.84 9.74
C PRO A 58 -0.97 10.79 9.13
N SER A 59 -1.88 10.11 9.82
CA SER A 59 -3.30 10.12 9.48
C SER A 59 -3.86 11.53 9.49
N GLY A 60 -4.75 11.82 8.53
CA GLY A 60 -5.47 13.07 8.48
C GLY A 60 -6.44 13.21 9.66
N TRP A 61 -6.95 14.42 9.86
CA TRP A 61 -8.02 14.68 10.85
C TRP A 61 -9.33 13.93 10.53
N ASP A 62 -9.47 13.44 9.30
CA ASP A 62 -10.61 12.64 8.83
C ASP A 62 -10.50 11.14 9.18
N GLY A 63 -9.47 10.74 9.93
CA GLY A 63 -9.26 9.36 10.37
C GLY A 63 -8.80 8.41 9.27
N LYS A 64 -8.55 8.91 8.05
CA LYS A 64 -7.94 8.09 7.00
C LYS A 64 -6.46 7.90 7.29
N GLU A 65 -5.96 6.70 6.98
CA GLU A 65 -4.52 6.43 7.00
C GLU A 65 -3.81 7.43 6.08
N GLY A 66 -2.70 7.98 6.57
CA GLY A 66 -1.86 8.83 5.74
C GLY A 66 -1.26 8.03 4.59
N VAL A 67 -0.89 8.73 3.51
CA VAL A 67 -0.31 8.08 2.34
C VAL A 67 1.00 7.39 2.74
N CYS A 68 1.11 6.11 2.37
CA CYS A 68 2.31 5.31 2.58
C CYS A 68 3.16 5.23 1.32
N PHE A 69 4.48 5.24 1.49
CA PHE A 69 5.47 5.22 0.43
C PHE A 69 6.49 4.12 0.66
N ILE A 70 6.90 3.46 -0.42
CA ILE A 70 8.01 2.51 -0.43
C ILE A 70 9.29 3.30 -0.70
N ARG A 71 10.25 3.22 0.22
CA ARG A 71 11.57 3.86 0.12
C ARG A 71 12.65 2.81 0.15
N LYS A 72 13.62 2.91 -0.76
CA LYS A 72 14.83 2.11 -0.70
C LYS A 72 15.84 2.79 0.22
N ARG A 73 16.67 2.00 0.89
CA ARG A 73 17.71 2.47 1.79
C ARG A 73 18.93 2.96 1.03
#